data_AF-A0A1Q9EKS5-F1
#
_entry.id   AF-A0A1Q9EKS5-F1
#
_cell.length_a   1.000
_cell.length_b   1.000
_cell.length_c   1.000
_cell.angle_alpha   90.00
_cell.angle_beta   90.00
_cell.angle_gamma   90.00
#
_symmetry.space_group_name_H-M   'P 1'
#
loop_
_entity.id
_entity.type
_entity.pdbx_description
1 polymer ?
#
loop_
_entity_poly.entity_id
_entity_poly.type
_entity_poly.pdbx_seq_one_letter_code
_entity_poly.pdbx_strand_id
1 'polypeptide(L)'
;MPVYEGMRVTITKNTDKENGFVNGMGAVVERMRNSGVQVKTDEGKVLLIHPIAQECCLQDGTCLTTTAFPLRLGYSTTLHKIQGATLSHITIWMDVPFVRAALYVALSRVQHDRDWRFVGSIERLVITGRRDCAESRNCGSFRYQRHHKHPE
;
A
#
# COMPACT_ATOMS: atom_id res chain seq x y z
N MET A 1 -7.17 -13.71 0.92
CA MET A 1 -5.99 -13.32 1.74
C MET A 1 -6.31 -13.73 3.17
N PRO A 2 -5.50 -14.57 3.82
CA PRO A 2 -5.69 -14.83 5.24
C PRO A 2 -5.40 -13.55 6.04
N VAL A 3 -6.22 -13.27 7.03
CA VAL A 3 -6.08 -12.14 7.95
C VAL A 3 -5.84 -12.74 9.34
N TYR A 4 -4.98 -12.12 10.14
CA TYR A 4 -4.61 -12.54 11.48
C TYR A 4 -4.65 -11.35 12.44
N GLU A 5 -4.85 -11.63 13.72
CA GLU A 5 -4.73 -10.64 14.78
C GLU A 5 -3.33 -10.00 14.80
N GLY A 6 -3.27 -8.69 15.06
CA GLY A 6 -2.05 -7.89 15.03
C GLY A 6 -1.59 -7.46 13.63
N MET A 7 -2.26 -7.89 12.56
CA MET A 7 -1.86 -7.49 11.21
C MET A 7 -2.19 -6.03 10.92
N ARG A 8 -1.26 -5.33 10.27
CA ARG A 8 -1.51 -3.98 9.72
C ARG A 8 -2.22 -4.10 8.38
N VAL A 9 -3.38 -3.47 8.28
CA VAL A 9 -4.24 -3.43 7.10
C VAL A 9 -4.54 -1.99 6.68
N THR A 10 -5.00 -1.82 5.45
CA THR A 10 -5.45 -0.54 4.91
C THR A 10 -6.82 -0.74 4.29
N ILE A 11 -7.74 0.17 4.61
CA ILE A 11 -9.11 0.17 4.09
C ILE A 11 -9.09 0.61 2.63
N THR A 12 -9.83 -0.10 1.77
CA THR A 12 -9.81 0.14 0.30
C THR A 12 -11.08 0.77 -0.25
N LYS A 13 -12.17 0.76 0.50
CA LYS A 13 -13.43 1.39 0.11
C LYS A 13 -13.73 2.61 0.98
N ASN A 14 -14.56 3.48 0.43
CA ASN A 14 -15.17 4.56 1.17
C ASN A 14 -16.62 4.14 1.43
N THR A 15 -16.98 3.96 2.70
CA THR A 15 -18.32 3.54 3.12
C THR A 15 -18.91 4.63 4.01
N ASP A 16 -18.18 5.00 5.06
CA ASP A 16 -18.58 6.01 6.04
C ASP A 16 -17.45 7.00 6.34
N LYS A 17 -17.50 8.18 5.74
CA LYS A 17 -16.48 9.23 5.94
C LYS A 17 -16.45 9.72 7.39
N GLU A 18 -17.59 9.84 8.06
CA GLU A 18 -17.70 10.36 9.43
C GLU A 18 -17.08 9.42 10.46
N ASN A 19 -17.19 8.11 10.21
CA ASN A 19 -16.63 7.07 11.08
C ASN A 19 -15.18 6.72 10.73
N GLY A 20 -14.56 7.41 9.76
CA GLY A 20 -13.17 7.17 9.35
C GLY A 20 -13.01 6.00 8.37
N PHE A 21 -14.08 5.49 7.77
CA PHE A 21 -13.97 4.46 6.74
C PHE A 21 -13.60 5.10 5.39
N VAL A 22 -12.34 5.53 5.29
CA VAL A 22 -11.80 6.23 4.11
C VAL A 22 -10.72 5.37 3.46
N ASN A 23 -10.73 5.34 2.12
CA ASN A 23 -9.71 4.63 1.35
C ASN A 23 -8.31 5.17 1.67
N GLY A 24 -7.39 4.27 2.03
CA GLY A 24 -6.03 4.63 2.43
C GLY A 24 -5.84 4.74 3.94
N MET A 25 -6.91 4.70 4.76
CA MET A 25 -6.76 4.70 6.21
C MET A 25 -6.10 3.40 6.68
N GLY A 26 -5.04 3.55 7.47
CA GLY A 26 -4.36 2.44 8.15
C GLY A 26 -5.15 1.96 9.36
N ALA A 27 -5.15 0.65 9.57
CA ALA A 27 -5.75 0.02 10.74
C ALA A 27 -4.94 -1.21 11.16
N VAL A 28 -5.10 -1.64 12.41
CA VAL A 28 -4.54 -2.88 12.94
C VAL A 28 -5.68 -3.82 13.29
N VAL A 29 -5.58 -5.08 12.90
CA VAL A 29 -6.57 -6.11 13.23
C VAL A 29 -6.46 -6.42 14.72
N GLU A 30 -7.53 -6.17 15.46
CA GLU A 30 -7.59 -6.51 16.88
C GLU A 30 -8.12 -7.93 17.06
N ARG A 31 -9.24 -8.29 16.42
CA ARG A 31 -9.83 -9.63 16.59
C ARG A 31 -10.58 -10.05 15.33
N MET A 32 -10.61 -11.35 15.09
CA MET A 32 -11.50 -11.96 14.10
C MET A 32 -12.78 -12.43 14.77
N ARG A 33 -13.94 -12.09 14.17
CA ARG A 33 -15.26 -12.56 14.59
C ARG A 33 -15.87 -13.40 13.46
N ASN A 34 -16.86 -14.24 13.81
CA ASN A 34 -17.54 -15.08 12.82
C ASN A 34 -18.20 -14.28 11.69
N SER A 35 -18.65 -13.05 11.97
CA SER A 35 -19.33 -12.18 11.00
C SER A 35 -18.41 -11.17 10.31
N GLY A 36 -17.16 -10.99 10.74
CA GLY A 36 -16.29 -9.94 10.21
C GLY A 36 -14.99 -9.74 10.98
N VAL A 37 -14.21 -8.75 10.57
CA VAL A 37 -12.90 -8.42 11.16
C VAL A 37 -13.00 -7.13 11.95
N GLN A 38 -12.65 -7.17 13.23
CA GLN A 38 -12.56 -5.99 14.09
C GLN A 38 -11.18 -5.37 13.95
N VAL A 39 -11.13 -4.10 13.55
CA VAL A 39 -9.90 -3.35 13.34
C VAL A 39 -9.91 -2.05 14.14
N LYS A 40 -8.74 -1.63 14.60
CA LYS A 40 -8.51 -0.32 15.21
C LYS A 40 -7.80 0.58 14.22
N THR A 41 -8.41 1.70 13.85
CA THR A 41 -7.83 2.66 12.91
C THR A 41 -6.67 3.43 13.55
N ASP A 42 -5.83 4.04 12.71
CA ASP A 42 -4.76 4.93 13.18
C ASP A 42 -5.30 6.15 13.95
N GLU A 43 -6.58 6.52 13.77
CA GLU A 43 -7.30 7.54 14.56
C GLU A 43 -7.79 7.03 15.93
N GLY A 44 -7.63 5.74 16.23
CA GLY A 44 -8.05 5.11 17.48
C GLY A 44 -9.51 4.63 17.51
N LYS A 45 -10.26 4.75 16.40
CA LYS A 45 -11.63 4.23 16.30
C LYS A 45 -11.61 2.71 16.06
N VAL A 46 -12.57 2.00 16.66
CA VAL A 46 -12.75 0.56 16.46
C VAL A 46 -13.87 0.35 15.46
N LEU A 47 -13.56 -0.36 14.37
CA LEU A 47 -14.48 -0.64 13.27
C LEU A 47 -14.67 -2.15 13.10
N LEU A 48 -15.91 -2.58 12.85
CA LEU A 48 -16.23 -3.94 12.45
C LEU A 48 -16.43 -3.99 10.93
N ILE A 49 -15.58 -4.74 10.24
CA ILE A 49 -15.57 -4.80 8.77
C ILE A 49 -16.17 -6.12 8.31
N HIS A 50 -17.25 -6.03 7.54
CA HIS A 50 -17.92 -7.16 6.94
C HIS A 50 -17.41 -7.42 5.51
N PRO A 51 -17.47 -8.67 5.03
CA PRO A 51 -17.18 -8.98 3.64
C PRO A 51 -18.26 -8.36 2.73
N ILE A 52 -17.84 -7.81 1.59
CA ILE A 52 -18.73 -7.12 0.65
C ILE A 52 -18.66 -7.84 -0.69
N ALA A 53 -19.82 -8.07 -1.31
CA ALA A 53 -19.90 -8.53 -2.69
C ALA A 53 -19.50 -7.41 -3.65
N GLN A 54 -18.56 -7.69 -4.54
CA GLN A 54 -18.07 -6.77 -5.56
C GLN A 54 -18.22 -7.42 -6.92
N GLU A 55 -18.83 -6.69 -7.85
CA GLU A 55 -18.84 -7.07 -9.25
C GLU A 55 -17.57 -6.59 -9.93
N CYS A 56 -16.97 -7.49 -10.70
CA CYS A 56 -15.81 -7.23 -11.54
C CYS A 56 -16.18 -7.62 -12.96
N CYS A 57 -16.46 -6.62 -13.79
CA CYS A 57 -16.69 -6.80 -15.21
C CYS A 57 -15.37 -6.68 -15.96
N LEU A 58 -15.05 -7.71 -16.73
CA LEU A 58 -13.94 -7.76 -17.65
C LEU A 58 -14.31 -7.02 -18.95
N GLN A 59 -13.29 -6.64 -19.73
CA GLN A 59 -13.49 -5.86 -20.97
C GLN A 59 -14.25 -6.62 -22.06
N ASP A 60 -14.29 -7.96 -21.97
CA ASP A 60 -15.03 -8.85 -22.87
C ASP A 60 -16.53 -8.94 -22.52
N GLY A 61 -17.00 -8.21 -21.50
CA GLY A 61 -18.40 -8.22 -21.05
C GLY A 61 -18.71 -9.28 -19.98
N THR A 62 -17.74 -10.10 -19.58
CA THR A 62 -17.93 -11.08 -18.51
C THR A 62 -17.94 -10.38 -17.15
N CYS A 63 -19.03 -10.47 -16.41
CA CYS A 63 -19.12 -9.95 -15.03
C CYS A 63 -19.06 -11.09 -14.00
N LEU A 64 -18.15 -10.95 -13.05
CA LEU A 64 -17.93 -11.89 -11.95
C LEU A 64 -18.22 -11.20 -10.62
N THR A 65 -19.06 -11.80 -9.78
CA THR A 65 -19.30 -11.30 -8.43
C THR A 65 -18.38 -12.04 -7.46
N THR A 66 -17.53 -11.30 -6.76
CA THR A 66 -16.62 -11.83 -5.74
C THR A 66 -16.92 -11.21 -4.38
N THR A 67 -17.01 -12.03 -3.35
CA THR A 67 -17.21 -11.55 -1.98
C THR A 67 -15.87 -11.51 -1.26
N ALA A 68 -15.43 -10.32 -0.86
CA ALA A 68 -14.15 -10.12 -0.20
C ALA A 68 -14.23 -9.01 0.86
N PHE A 69 -13.30 -9.05 1.82
CA PHE A 69 -13.13 -7.93 2.74
C PHE A 69 -12.55 -6.72 2.00
N PRO A 70 -13.06 -5.49 2.23
CA PRO A 70 -12.53 -4.25 1.67
C PRO A 70 -11.22 -3.81 2.36
N LEU A 71 -10.28 -4.75 2.50
CA LEU A 71 -9.02 -4.60 3.21
C LEU A 71 -7.85 -5.06 2.34
N ARG A 72 -6.71 -4.40 2.50
CA ARG A 72 -5.41 -4.84 1.96
C ARG A 72 -4.35 -4.82 3.05
N LEU A 73 -3.23 -5.50 2.84
CA LEU A 73 -2.07 -5.37 3.71
C LEU A 73 -1.60 -3.91 3.74
N GLY A 74 -1.50 -3.34 4.94
CA GLY A 74 -1.13 -1.94 5.16
C GLY A 74 0.37 -1.73 5.40
N TYR A 75 1.15 -2.77 5.17
CA TYR A 75 2.58 -2.75 5.40
C TYR A 75 3.35 -2.07 4.27
N SER A 76 2.78 -2.07 3.07
CA SER A 76 3.34 -1.42 1.89
C SER A 76 2.32 -1.08 0.85
N THR A 77 2.81 -0.36 -0.13
CA THR A 77 2.08 -0.03 -1.33
C THR A 77 3.08 0.24 -2.45
N THR A 78 2.59 0.25 -3.68
CA THR A 78 3.42 0.63 -4.83
C THR A 78 3.57 2.15 -4.90
N LEU A 79 4.67 2.60 -5.48
CA LEU A 79 4.94 4.02 -5.70
C LEU A 79 3.78 4.75 -6.41
N HIS A 80 3.19 4.10 -7.43
CA HIS A 80 2.06 4.65 -8.18
C HIS A 80 0.81 4.88 -7.33
N LYS A 81 0.63 4.14 -6.22
CA LYS A 81 -0.53 4.27 -5.34
C LYS A 81 -0.38 5.38 -4.30
N ILE A 82 0.83 5.87 -4.06
CA ILE A 82 1.09 6.98 -3.13
C ILE A 82 1.28 8.32 -3.84
N GLN A 83 1.11 8.37 -5.17
CA GLN A 83 1.21 9.61 -5.92
C GLN A 83 0.20 10.64 -5.38
N GLY A 84 0.70 11.83 -5.00
CA GLY A 84 -0.12 12.90 -4.44
C GLY A 84 -0.36 12.82 -2.92
N ALA A 85 0.06 11.75 -2.24
CA ALA A 85 -0.05 11.64 -0.78
C ALA A 85 1.20 12.16 -0.08
N THR A 86 1.04 12.84 1.06
CA THR A 86 2.15 13.21 1.95
C THR A 86 2.28 12.16 3.04
N LEU A 87 3.49 11.62 3.23
CA LEU A 87 3.78 10.58 4.21
C LEU A 87 4.70 11.13 5.30
N SER A 88 4.47 10.70 6.54
CA SER A 88 5.33 11.05 7.68
C SER A 88 6.66 10.32 7.66
N HIS A 89 6.70 9.10 7.13
CA HIS A 89 7.93 8.33 6.94
C HIS A 89 7.79 7.39 5.74
N ILE A 90 8.86 7.20 4.97
CA ILE A 90 8.90 6.22 3.89
C ILE A 90 10.16 5.35 3.96
N THR A 91 9.99 4.05 3.73
CA THR A 91 11.11 3.16 3.44
C THR A 91 10.99 2.71 1.98
N ILE A 92 12.02 2.99 1.20
CA ILE A 92 12.04 2.76 -0.23
C ILE A 92 12.83 1.48 -0.49
N TRP A 93 12.17 0.53 -1.12
CA TRP A 93 12.77 -0.68 -1.67
C TRP A 93 12.64 -0.60 -3.19
N MET A 94 13.78 -0.54 -3.88
CA MET A 94 13.83 -0.54 -5.35
C MET A 94 14.30 -1.91 -5.82
N ASP A 95 13.35 -2.71 -6.24
CA ASP A 95 13.53 -4.03 -6.83
C ASP A 95 13.59 -3.99 -8.35
N VAL A 96 12.93 -3.01 -8.98
CA VAL A 96 13.03 -2.76 -10.43
C VAL A 96 14.07 -1.69 -10.71
N PRO A 97 15.15 -2.02 -11.44
CA PRO A 97 16.08 -1.00 -11.88
C PRO A 97 15.45 -0.15 -13.00
N PHE A 98 15.96 1.09 -13.17
CA PHE A 98 15.65 1.97 -14.31
C PHE A 98 14.20 2.51 -14.41
N VAL A 99 13.46 2.55 -13.31
CA VAL A 99 12.17 3.25 -13.29
C VAL A 99 12.41 4.77 -13.23
N ARG A 100 12.23 5.43 -14.37
CA ARG A 100 12.47 6.88 -14.50
C ARG A 100 11.70 7.65 -13.42
N ALA A 101 12.42 8.52 -12.72
CA ALA A 101 11.89 9.41 -11.68
C ALA A 101 11.19 8.72 -10.50
N ALA A 102 11.31 7.38 -10.34
CA ALA A 102 10.66 6.67 -9.23
C ALA A 102 11.15 7.17 -7.87
N LEU A 103 12.46 7.30 -7.71
CA LEU A 103 13.07 7.80 -6.48
C LEU A 103 12.66 9.25 -6.18
N TYR A 104 12.60 10.10 -7.22
CA TYR A 104 12.12 11.47 -7.08
C TYR A 104 10.66 11.54 -6.60
N VAL A 105 9.78 10.72 -7.21
CA VAL A 105 8.39 10.64 -6.78
C VAL A 105 8.28 10.16 -5.34
N ALA A 106 9.10 9.19 -4.92
CA ALA A 106 9.12 8.67 -3.55
C ALA A 106 9.57 9.73 -2.53
N LEU A 107 10.71 10.38 -2.79
CA LEU A 107 11.29 11.39 -1.89
C LEU A 107 10.41 12.64 -1.80
N SER A 108 9.76 13.05 -2.89
CA SER A 108 8.80 14.17 -2.88
C SER A 108 7.53 13.91 -2.07
N ARG A 109 7.33 12.69 -1.53
CA ARG A 109 6.21 12.40 -0.61
C ARG A 109 6.52 12.75 0.85
N VAL A 110 7.79 12.99 1.18
CA VAL A 110 8.25 13.20 2.55
C VAL A 110 8.71 14.66 2.72
N GLN A 111 8.47 15.22 3.91
CA GLN A 111 8.75 16.64 4.18
C GLN A 111 10.19 16.89 4.62
N HIS A 112 10.82 15.95 5.32
CA HIS A 112 12.15 16.12 5.88
C HIS A 112 13.09 14.97 5.50
N ASP A 113 14.38 15.29 5.40
CA ASP A 113 15.42 14.32 5.02
C ASP A 113 15.56 13.16 6.03
N ARG A 114 15.26 13.42 7.31
CA ARG A 114 15.30 12.40 8.37
C ARG A 114 14.21 11.32 8.24
N ASP A 115 13.17 11.59 7.45
CA ASP A 115 11.93 10.83 7.41
C ASP A 115 11.89 9.81 6.26
N TRP A 116 13.02 9.54 5.60
CA TRP A 116 13.11 8.48 4.61
C TRP A 116 14.29 7.54 4.88
N ARG A 117 14.14 6.29 4.43
CA ARG A 117 15.21 5.30 4.42
C ARG A 117 15.20 4.59 3.08
N PHE A 118 16.39 4.26 2.59
CA PHE A 118 16.56 3.40 1.43
C PHE A 118 17.11 2.05 1.87
N VAL A 119 16.61 0.99 1.25
CA VAL A 119 17.07 -0.37 1.51
C VAL A 119 17.52 -0.98 0.18
N GLY A 120 18.80 -1.34 0.10
CA GLY A 120 19.46 -1.88 -1.09
C GLY A 120 20.77 -1.16 -1.43
N SER A 121 21.37 -1.51 -2.57
CA SER A 121 22.55 -0.83 -3.11
C SER A 121 22.13 0.24 -4.13
N ILE A 122 22.61 1.47 -3.95
CA ILE A 122 22.38 2.55 -4.92
C ILE A 122 23.51 2.55 -5.94
N GLU A 123 23.25 1.99 -7.12
CA GLU A 123 24.13 2.21 -8.27
C GLU A 123 23.67 3.46 -9.05
N ARG A 124 24.64 4.28 -9.50
CA ARG A 124 24.36 5.53 -10.23
C ARG A 124 23.52 5.30 -11.51
N LEU A 125 23.62 4.10 -12.10
CA LEU A 125 22.84 3.68 -13.27
C LEU A 125 21.33 3.60 -12.96
N VAL A 126 20.96 3.20 -11.74
CA VAL A 126 19.58 2.94 -11.33
C VAL A 126 18.76 4.24 -11.21
N ILE A 127 19.40 5.33 -10.76
CA ILE A 127 18.73 6.63 -10.53
C ILE A 127 18.47 7.38 -11.84
N THR A 128 19.46 7.37 -12.75
CA THR A 128 19.47 8.31 -13.88
C THR A 128 18.55 7.88 -15.02
N GLY A 129 18.04 6.65 -15.00
CA GLY A 129 17.08 6.17 -16.00
C GLY A 129 17.56 6.37 -17.45
N ARG A 130 18.88 6.34 -17.68
CA ARG A 130 19.43 6.18 -19.02
C ARG A 130 19.16 4.73 -19.41
N ARG A 131 18.04 4.52 -20.09
CA ARG A 131 18.02 3.48 -21.11
C ARG A 131 18.89 4.01 -22.24
N ASP A 132 19.96 3.30 -22.56
CA ASP A 132 20.14 3.03 -23.97
C ASP A 132 18.84 2.36 -24.41
N CYS A 133 18.01 3.14 -25.11
CA CYS A 133 16.74 2.68 -25.63
C CYS A 133 17.01 1.65 -26.74
N ALA A 134 17.24 0.41 -26.35
CA ALA A 134 17.07 -0.75 -27.18
C ALA A 134 16.33 -1.80 -26.34
N GLU A 135 15.04 -1.98 -26.67
CA GLU A 135 14.25 -3.20 -26.45
C GLU A 135 14.26 -3.87 -25.06
N SER A 136 13.15 -3.73 -24.33
CA SER A 136 12.39 -4.91 -23.87
C SER A 136 11.16 -4.50 -23.05
N ARG A 137 10.07 -5.22 -23.32
CA ARG A 137 8.73 -5.09 -22.73
C ARG A 137 8.66 -6.04 -21.55
N ASN A 138 8.61 -5.55 -20.31
CA ASN A 138 7.91 -6.19 -19.18
C ASN A 138 8.17 -5.42 -17.87
N CYS A 139 7.15 -4.75 -17.36
CA CYS A 139 7.18 -4.08 -16.06
C CYS A 139 6.13 -4.74 -15.15
N GLY A 140 6.60 -5.56 -14.19
CA GLY A 140 5.78 -6.29 -13.22
C GLY A 140 5.73 -5.61 -11.85
N SER A 141 4.62 -5.81 -11.14
CA SER A 141 4.14 -5.15 -9.91
C SER A 141 4.86 -5.50 -8.59
N PHE A 142 4.92 -4.55 -7.64
CA PHE A 142 5.66 -4.71 -6.35
C PHE A 142 4.87 -4.53 -5.04
N ARG A 143 5.35 -5.19 -3.99
CA ARG A 143 4.79 -5.29 -2.61
C ARG A 143 5.95 -5.18 -1.61
N TYR A 144 5.75 -4.49 -0.48
CA TYR A 144 6.73 -4.33 0.62
C TYR A 144 6.12 -4.72 2.02
N GLN A 145 6.91 -4.79 3.09
CA GLN A 145 6.41 -5.10 4.44
C GLN A 145 7.04 -4.14 5.49
N ARG A 146 6.28 -3.71 6.51
CA ARG A 146 6.64 -2.72 7.54
C ARG A 146 6.95 -3.50 8.82
N HIS A 147 8.14 -3.31 9.40
CA HIS A 147 8.44 -3.77 10.76
C HIS A 147 8.80 -2.58 11.67
N HIS A 148 8.26 -2.63 12.89
CA HIS A 148 8.40 -1.67 13.97
C HIS A 148 9.85 -1.60 14.50
N LYS A 149 10.31 -0.39 14.88
CA LYS A 149 11.51 -0.18 15.71
C LYS A 149 11.08 0.22 17.13
N HIS A 150 11.64 -0.46 18.12
CA HIS A 150 11.76 0.02 19.50
C HIS A 150 12.88 1.09 19.60
N PRO A 151 12.79 2.05 20.54
CA PRO A 151 13.73 3.16 20.65
C PRO A 151 14.86 2.90 21.66
N GLU A 152 16.06 3.37 21.31
CA GLU A 152 17.00 4.07 22.21
C GLU A 152 17.59 5.24 21.42
#